data_AF-A0A7Y3EEA4-F1
#
_entry.id   AF-A0A7Y3EEA4-F1
#
_cell.length_a   1.000
_cell.length_b   1.000
_cell.length_c   1.000
_cell.angle_alpha   90.00
_cell.angle_beta   90.00
_cell.angle_gamma   90.00
#
_symmetry.space_group_name_H-M   'P 1'
#
loop_
_entity.id
_entity.type
_entity.pdbx_description
1 polymer ?
#
loop_
_entity_poly.entity_id
_entity_poly.type
_entity_poly.pdbx_seq_one_letter_code
_entity_poly.pdbx_strand_id
1 'polypeptide(L)' 'SAWFRYQLRPVLDEWLAPDRLEATGLFRPDAVARLRDDHQQGRRDEGRALWGLLNYMIWYDRYMDGAGV' A
#
# COMPACT_ATOMS: atom_id res chain seq x y z
N SER A 1 -9.14 7.38 7.17
CA SER A 1 -10.21 8.15 6.55
C SER A 1 -11.23 7.22 5.92
N ALA A 2 -12.48 7.64 5.73
CA ALA A 2 -13.49 6.82 5.04
C ALA A 2 -13.13 6.53 3.57
N TRP A 3 -12.40 7.45 2.93
CA TRP A 3 -11.97 7.34 1.54
C TRP A 3 -11.14 6.08 1.25
N PHE A 4 -10.21 5.74 2.14
CA PHE A 4 -9.34 4.55 2.03
C PHE A 4 -10.08 3.23 2.27
N ARG A 5 -11.14 3.24 3.08
CA ARG A 5 -11.95 2.04 3.33
C ARG A 5 -12.89 1.70 2.19
N TYR A 6 -13.28 2.71 1.40
CA TYR A 6 -14.29 2.56 0.37
C TYR A 6 -13.70 2.83 -1.01
N GLN A 7 -13.64 4.10 -1.41
CA GLN A 7 -13.38 4.49 -2.79
C GLN A 7 -11.97 4.13 -3.27
N LEU A 8 -10.97 4.26 -2.39
CA LEU A 8 -9.57 3.98 -2.75
C LEU A 8 -9.13 2.54 -2.45
N ARG A 9 -10.03 1.72 -1.88
CA ARG A 9 -9.70 0.35 -1.47
C ARG A 9 -9.15 -0.50 -2.64
N PRO A 10 -9.75 -0.51 -3.85
CA PRO A 10 -9.22 -1.30 -4.95
C PRO A 10 -7.78 -0.94 -5.34
N VAL A 11 -7.46 0.37 -5.32
CA VAL A 11 -6.11 0.86 -5.64
C VAL A 11 -5.10 0.44 -4.57
N LEU A 12 -5.49 0.47 -3.30
CA LEU A 12 -4.63 -0.04 -2.22
C LEU A 12 -4.43 -1.55 -2.32
N ASP A 13 -5.48 -2.28 -2.65
CA ASP A 13 -5.42 -3.74 -2.76
C ASP A 13 -4.49 -4.18 -3.90
N GLU A 14 -4.45 -3.43 -5.00
CA GLU A 14 -3.53 -3.62 -6.12
C GLU A 14 -2.09 -3.23 -5.78
N TRP A 15 -1.88 -1.99 -5.33
CA TRP A 15 -0.52 -1.44 -5.15
C TRP A 15 0.19 -1.93 -3.89
N LEU A 16 -0.58 -2.34 -2.87
CA LEU A 16 -0.07 -2.90 -1.62
C LEU A 16 -0.42 -4.39 -1.50
N ALA A 17 -0.53 -5.09 -2.64
CA ALA A 17 -0.61 -6.54 -2.70
C ALA A 17 0.69 -7.18 -2.18
N PRO A 18 0.63 -8.28 -1.42
CA PRO A 18 1.83 -8.95 -0.90
C PRO A 18 2.88 -9.23 -1.97
N ASP A 19 2.49 -9.87 -3.08
CA ASP A 19 3.41 -10.23 -4.18
C ASP A 19 4.13 -9.01 -4.77
N ARG A 20 3.44 -7.86 -4.88
CA ARG A 20 4.02 -6.62 -5.38
C ARG A 20 5.01 -6.03 -4.37
N LEU A 21 4.67 -6.06 -3.08
CA LEU A 21 5.58 -5.61 -2.02
C LEU A 21 6.82 -6.50 -1.95
N GLU A 22 6.66 -7.82 -2.07
CA GLU A 22 7.76 -8.79 -2.10
C GLU A 22 8.70 -8.55 -3.28
N ALA A 23 8.15 -8.33 -4.48
CA ALA A 23 8.94 -8.06 -5.68
C ALA A 23 9.85 -6.83 -5.54
N THR A 24 9.39 -5.79 -4.83
CA THR A 24 10.22 -4.60 -4.58
C THR A 24 11.31 -4.82 -3.52
N GLY A 25 11.10 -5.73 -2.57
CA GLY A 25 11.98 -5.91 -1.41
C GLY A 25 12.03 -4.72 -0.43
N LEU A 26 11.18 -3.70 -0.60
CA LEU A 26 11.23 -2.45 0.18
C LEU A 26 10.42 -2.51 1.48
N PHE A 27 9.38 -3.32 1.51
CA PHE A 27 8.46 -3.39 2.64
C PHE A 27 8.21 -4.83 3.07
N ARG A 28 7.83 -5.00 4.35
CA ARG A 28 7.39 -6.27 4.89
C ARG A 28 5.89 -6.48 4.61
N PRO A 29 5.49 -7.45 3.77
CA PRO A 29 4.09 -7.65 3.40
C PRO A 29 3.16 -7.82 4.60
N ASP A 30 3.56 -8.62 5.60
CA ASP A 30 2.76 -8.88 6.80
C ASP A 30 2.45 -7.60 7.60
N ALA A 31 3.40 -6.66 7.66
CA ALA A 31 3.21 -5.41 8.37
C ALA A 31 2.21 -4.51 7.65
N VAL A 32 2.30 -4.45 6.32
CA VAL A 32 1.37 -3.68 5.48
C VAL A 32 -0.03 -4.29 5.49
N ALA A 33 -0.15 -5.62 5.47
CA ALA A 33 -1.41 -6.33 5.61
C ALA A 33 -2.11 -5.98 6.93
N ARG A 34 -1.37 -5.99 8.05
CA ARG A 34 -1.92 -5.59 9.36
C ARG A 34 -2.42 -4.15 9.39
N LEU A 35 -1.70 -3.22 8.76
CA LEU A 35 -2.15 -1.81 8.65
C LEU A 35 -3.44 -1.69 7.84
N ARG A 36 -3.52 -2.43 6.71
CA ARG A 36 -4.73 -2.48 5.89
C ARG A 36 -5.89 -3.06 6.70
N ASP A 37 -5.70 -4.17 7.39
CA ASP A 37 -6.75 -4.81 8.19
C ASP A 37 -7.23 -3.93 9.34
N ASP A 38 -6.30 -3.32 10.09
CA ASP A 38 -6.62 -2.37 11.17
C ASP A 38 -7.46 -1.20 10.62
N HIS A 39 -7.13 -0.72 9.42
CA HIS A 39 -7.87 0.34 8.77
C HIS A 39 -9.26 -0.10 8.30
N GLN A 40 -9.35 -1.20 7.56
CA GLN A 40 -10.58 -1.68 6.95
C GLN A 40 -11.62 -2.05 8.00
N GLN A 41 -11.17 -2.66 9.10
CA GLN A 41 -12.04 -3.01 10.22
C GLN A 41 -12.38 -1.82 11.13
N GLY A 42 -11.81 -0.63 10.86
CA GLY A 42 -12.04 0.56 11.67
C GLY A 42 -11.45 0.47 13.07
N ARG A 43 -10.48 -0.43 13.30
CA ARG A 43 -9.76 -0.54 14.57
C ARG A 43 -8.85 0.67 14.81
N ARG A 44 -8.23 1.17 13.74
CA ARG A 44 -7.36 2.36 13.75
C ARG A 44 -7.49 3.15 12.46
N ASP A 45 -7.31 4.47 12.53
CA ASP A 45 -7.19 5.29 11.32
C ASP A 45 -5.75 5.28 10.79
N GLU A 46 -5.41 4.22 10.06
CA GLU A 46 -4.12 4.10 9.35
C GLU A 46 -4.11 4.78 7.97
N GLY A 47 -5.11 5.61 7.62
CA GLY A 47 -5.22 6.20 6.29
C GLY A 47 -4.00 7.04 5.90
N ARG A 48 -3.36 7.71 6.86
CA ARG A 48 -2.12 8.49 6.64
C ARG A 48 -0.94 7.59 6.27
N ALA A 49 -0.79 6.46 6.98
CA ALA A 49 0.29 5.51 6.73
C ALA A 49 0.10 4.81 5.38
N LEU A 50 -1.12 4.34 5.11
CA LEU A 50 -1.49 3.73 3.83
C LEU A 50 -1.29 4.68 2.65
N TRP A 51 -1.60 5.97 2.83
CA TRP A 51 -1.34 6.99 1.82
C TRP A 51 0.15 7.15 1.52
N GLY A 52 0.99 7.17 2.56
CA GLY A 52 2.44 7.25 2.40
C GLY A 52 2.99 6.06 1.62
N LEU A 53 2.57 4.84 1.98
CA LEU A 53 2.96 3.61 1.30
C LEU A 53 2.53 3.62 -0.17
N LEU A 54 1.27 3.98 -0.44
CA LEU A 54 0.75 4.02 -1.81
C LEU A 54 1.53 4.99 -2.69
N ASN A 55 1.75 6.23 -2.23
CA ASN A 55 2.51 7.21 -3.00
C ASN A 55 3.94 6.74 -3.24
N TYR A 56 4.57 6.14 -2.24
CA TYR A 56 5.93 5.63 -2.38
C TYR A 56 6.00 4.50 -3.41
N MET A 57 5.08 3.53 -3.37
CA MET A 57 5.04 2.43 -4.34
C MET A 57 4.85 2.94 -5.77
N ILE A 58 3.95 3.91 -5.98
CA ILE A 58 3.72 4.51 -7.30
C ILE A 58 4.94 5.28 -7.79
N TRP A 59 5.57 6.06 -6.92
CA TRP A 59 6.80 6.78 -7.25
C TRP A 59 7.95 5.82 -7.58
N TYR A 60 8.13 4.79 -6.77
CA TYR A 60 9.19 3.81 -6.95
C TYR A 60 9.05 3.07 -8.28
N ASP A 61 7.86 2.54 -8.58
CA ASP A 61 7.55 1.90 -9.86
C ASP A 61 7.87 2.83 -11.04
N ARG A 62 7.45 4.10 -10.95
CA ARG A 62 7.61 5.06 -12.04
C ARG A 62 9.05 5.51 -12.29
N TYR A 63 9.87 5.61 -11.25
CA TYR A 63 11.18 6.30 -11.34
C TYR A 63 12.39 5.42 -11.00
N MET A 64 12.19 4.35 -10.23
CA MET A 64 13.27 3.47 -9.78
C MET A 64 13.20 2.11 -10.48
N ASP A 65 12.00 1.57 -10.69
CA ASP A 65 11.80 0.27 -11.35
C ASP A 65 11.69 0.40 -12.88
N GLY A 66 11.16 1.54 -13.37
CA GLY A 66 11.05 1.88 -14.80
C GLY A 66 12.37 2.11 -15.57
N ALA A 67 13.52 1.87 -14.95
CA ALA A 67 14.85 1.90 -15.59
C ALA A 67 15.53 0.52 -15.64
N GLY A 68 14.81 -0.56 -15.29
CA GLY A 68 15.41 -1.87 -15.05
C GLY A 68 14.66 -3.06 -15.64
N VAL A 69 14.24 -3.00 -16.90
CA VAL A 69 14.14 -4.15 -17.84
C VAL A 69 14.10 -3.66 -19.28
#